data_AF-A0A7V9L178-F1
#
_entry.id   AF-A0A7V9L178-F1
#
_cell.length_a   1.000
_cell.length_b   1.000
_cell.length_c   1.000
_cell.angle_alpha   90.00
_cell.angle_beta   90.00
_cell.angle_gamma   90.00
#
_symmetry.space_group_name_H-M   'P 1'
#
loop_
_entity.id
_entity.type
_entity.pdbx_description
1 polymer ?
#
loop_
_entity_poly.entity_id
_entity_poly.type
_entity_poly.pdbx_seq_one_letter_code
_entity_poly.pdbx_strand_id
1 'polypeptide(L)'
;MVVSDVAEQVRALETLLARIRVRNAGLLDFDMWDRWGRQHASDQEIAERSENAQLATADRATATRELEALVTKLRVEQPGAVAAWADAHVAFLAAFRAKAYDNLTEIFVADQEQQAWEQVKQGEKLFVEENGFYITIDRELYRSLFGIDP
;
A
#
# COMPACT_ATOMS: atom_id res chain seq x y z
N MET A 1 -18.93 4.54 -24.03
CA MET A 1 -18.08 5.42 -23.21
C MET A 1 -18.19 4.94 -21.76
N VAL A 2 -17.49 3.85 -21.41
CA VAL A 2 -17.61 3.18 -20.09
C VAL A 2 -16.23 2.82 -19.50
N VAL A 3 -15.16 2.94 -20.30
CA VAL A 3 -13.80 2.51 -19.93
C VAL A 3 -13.10 3.54 -19.03
N SER A 4 -13.55 4.80 -18.98
CA SER A 4 -12.87 5.84 -18.19
C SER A 4 -13.15 5.77 -16.68
N ASP A 5 -14.24 5.11 -16.25
CA ASP A 5 -14.64 5.08 -14.83
C ASP A 5 -13.77 4.08 -14.05
N VAL A 6 -13.57 2.86 -14.56
CA VAL A 6 -12.78 1.81 -13.88
C VAL A 6 -11.35 2.25 -13.59
N ALA A 7 -10.66 2.84 -14.57
CA ALA A 7 -9.28 3.29 -14.38
C ALA A 7 -9.18 4.43 -13.35
N GLU A 8 -10.19 5.30 -13.28
CA GLU A 8 -10.25 6.36 -12.27
C GLU A 8 -10.50 5.79 -10.88
N GLN A 9 -11.40 4.81 -10.74
CA GLN A 9 -11.65 4.14 -9.46
C GLN A 9 -10.42 3.35 -8.98
N VAL A 10 -9.72 2.64 -9.87
CA VAL A 10 -8.45 1.95 -9.55
C VAL A 10 -7.42 2.95 -9.05
N ARG A 11 -7.29 4.10 -9.72
CA ARG A 11 -6.38 5.17 -9.29
C ARG A 11 -6.76 5.71 -7.92
N ALA A 12 -8.05 5.92 -7.65
CA ALA A 12 -8.52 6.45 -6.36
C ALA A 12 -8.23 5.47 -5.22
N LEU A 13 -8.52 4.18 -5.41
CA LEU A 13 -8.17 3.11 -4.47
C LEU A 13 -6.66 3.08 -4.20
N GLU A 14 -5.85 3.05 -5.26
CA GLU A 14 -4.40 2.96 -5.12
C GLU A 14 -3.80 4.21 -4.49
N THR A 15 -4.38 5.39 -4.73
CA THR A 15 -3.92 6.64 -4.08
C THR A 15 -4.06 6.55 -2.55
N LEU A 16 -5.16 5.98 -2.06
CA LEU A 16 -5.36 5.78 -0.63
C LEU A 16 -4.41 4.72 -0.07
N LEU A 17 -4.18 3.62 -0.80
CA LEU A 17 -3.23 2.59 -0.38
C LEU A 17 -1.79 3.10 -0.35
N ALA A 18 -1.35 3.83 -1.39
CA ALA A 18 -0.04 4.48 -1.43
C ALA A 18 0.15 5.47 -0.27
N ARG A 19 -0.89 6.24 0.09
CA ARG A 19 -0.86 7.10 1.28
C ARG A 19 -0.64 6.29 2.56
N ILE A 20 -1.34 5.17 2.74
CA ILE A 20 -1.14 4.26 3.89
C ILE A 20 0.31 3.74 3.91
N ARG A 21 0.82 3.29 2.75
CA ARG A 21 2.18 2.77 2.58
C ARG A 21 3.24 3.79 3.00
N VAL A 22 3.13 5.03 2.53
CA VAL A 22 4.03 6.14 2.89
C VAL A 22 3.99 6.42 4.39
N ARG A 23 2.80 6.41 5.03
CA ARG A 23 2.70 6.62 6.47
C ARG A 23 3.27 5.46 7.28
N ASN A 24 3.08 4.22 6.85
CA ASN A 24 3.69 3.06 7.49
C ASN A 24 5.22 3.12 7.45
N ALA A 25 5.81 3.49 6.32
CA ALA A 25 7.26 3.69 6.21
C ALA A 25 7.76 4.80 7.17
N GLY A 26 7.03 5.91 7.26
CA GLY A 26 7.38 7.00 8.20
C GLY A 26 7.25 6.61 9.68
N LEU A 27 6.25 5.80 10.04
CA LEU A 27 6.09 5.29 11.40
C LEU A 27 7.19 4.28 11.76
N LEU A 28 7.61 3.44 10.81
CA LEU A 28 8.76 2.56 11.02
C LEU A 28 10.06 3.36 11.24
N ASP A 29 10.29 4.43 10.47
CA ASP A 29 11.44 5.34 10.70
C ASP A 29 11.39 5.92 12.12
N PHE A 30 10.21 6.37 12.56
CA PHE A 30 10.03 6.88 13.91
C PHE A 30 10.33 5.82 14.98
N ASP A 31 9.82 4.61 14.85
CA ASP A 31 10.09 3.50 15.79
C ASP A 31 11.58 3.16 15.86
N MET A 32 12.25 3.15 14.70
CA MET A 32 13.69 2.90 14.63
C MET A 32 14.50 4.01 15.30
N TRP A 33 14.09 5.27 15.07
CA TRP A 33 14.70 6.43 15.71
C TRP A 33 14.44 6.46 17.22
N ASP A 34 13.23 6.13 17.70
CA ASP A 34 12.90 6.10 19.12
C ASP A 34 13.78 5.08 19.85
N ARG A 35 14.01 3.92 19.23
CA ARG A 35 14.79 2.83 19.80
C ARG A 35 16.30 3.08 19.84
N TRP A 36 16.87 3.70 18.81
CA TRP A 36 18.34 3.80 18.66
C TRP A 36 18.89 5.23 18.57
N GLY A 37 18.07 6.21 18.19
CA GLY A 37 18.48 7.59 17.98
C GLY A 37 18.10 8.54 19.13
N ARG A 38 16.98 8.29 19.81
CA ARG A 38 16.38 9.21 20.79
C ARG A 38 17.31 9.62 21.93
N GLN A 39 18.18 8.72 22.39
CA GLN A 39 19.12 9.00 23.49
C GLN A 39 20.15 10.11 23.18
N HIS A 40 20.29 10.48 21.90
CA HIS A 40 21.21 11.52 21.43
C HIS A 40 20.48 12.79 20.97
N ALA A 41 19.15 12.82 21.05
CA ALA A 41 18.33 13.91 20.55
C ALA A 41 18.07 14.98 21.63
N SER A 42 17.90 16.22 21.19
CA SER A 42 17.38 17.31 22.01
C SER A 42 15.89 17.15 22.30
N ASP A 43 15.41 17.83 23.35
CA ASP A 43 13.97 17.85 23.69
C ASP A 43 13.11 18.39 22.53
N GLN A 44 13.64 19.36 21.77
CA GLN A 44 12.97 19.89 20.59
C GLN A 44 12.80 18.83 19.50
N GLU A 45 13.86 18.11 19.15
CA GLU A 45 13.79 17.03 18.16
C GLU A 45 12.85 15.91 18.60
N ILE A 46 12.81 15.60 19.90
CA ILE A 46 11.89 14.63 20.48
C ILE A 46 10.43 15.10 20.31
N ALA A 47 10.14 16.36 20.60
CA ALA A 47 8.81 16.92 20.44
C ALA A 47 8.36 16.91 18.98
N GLU A 48 9.21 17.40 18.07
CA GLU A 48 8.93 17.46 16.63
C GLU A 48 8.67 16.06 16.03
N ARG A 49 9.51 15.08 16.36
CA ARG A 49 9.30 13.71 15.87
C ARG A 49 8.06 13.06 16.47
N SER A 50 7.76 13.31 17.74
CA SER A 50 6.54 12.80 18.37
C SER A 50 5.28 13.39 17.74
N GLU A 51 5.27 14.68 17.43
CA GLU A 51 4.18 15.34 16.71
C GLU A 51 4.01 14.75 15.30
N ASN A 52 5.11 14.59 14.56
CA ASN A 52 5.08 13.97 13.24
C ASN A 52 4.55 12.53 13.27
N ALA A 53 4.91 11.74 14.29
CA ALA A 53 4.40 10.38 14.47
C ALA A 53 2.89 10.35 14.77
N GLN A 54 2.40 11.29 15.57
CA GLN A 54 0.97 11.43 15.84
C GLN A 54 0.19 11.82 14.57
N LEU A 55 0.71 12.79 13.81
CA LEU A 55 0.13 13.18 12.51
C LEU A 55 0.11 12.01 11.53
N ALA A 56 1.22 11.27 11.40
CA ALA A 56 1.29 10.10 10.52
C ALA A 56 0.32 8.99 10.93
N THR A 57 0.16 8.75 12.24
CA THR A 57 -0.79 7.76 12.78
C THR A 57 -2.24 8.15 12.47
N ALA A 58 -2.61 9.41 12.71
CA ALA A 58 -3.94 9.92 12.42
C ALA A 58 -4.25 9.92 10.91
N ASP A 59 -3.27 10.30 10.08
CA ASP A 59 -3.40 10.31 8.63
C ASP A 59 -3.58 8.89 8.08
N ARG A 60 -2.81 7.92 8.59
CA ARG A 60 -2.96 6.50 8.24
C ARG A 60 -4.36 6.00 8.59
N ALA A 61 -4.83 6.25 9.81
CA ALA A 61 -6.15 5.79 10.25
C ALA A 61 -7.29 6.42 9.43
N THR A 62 -7.13 7.66 8.99
CA THR A 62 -8.09 8.30 8.06
C THR A 62 -8.05 7.64 6.69
N ALA A 63 -6.87 7.48 6.09
CA ALA A 63 -6.72 6.85 4.78
C ALA A 63 -7.24 5.39 4.76
N THR A 64 -7.01 4.63 5.83
CA THR A 64 -7.56 3.27 5.99
C THR A 64 -9.09 3.28 5.97
N ARG A 65 -9.74 4.14 6.76
CA ARG A 65 -11.21 4.24 6.78
C ARG A 65 -11.78 4.68 5.44
N GLU A 66 -11.12 5.63 4.77
CA GLU A 66 -11.50 6.08 3.42
C GLU A 66 -11.40 4.93 2.41
N LEU A 67 -10.33 4.13 2.47
CA LEU A 67 -10.13 2.98 1.59
C LEU A 67 -11.17 1.88 1.84
N GLU A 68 -11.42 1.52 3.10
CA GLU A 68 -12.43 0.54 3.47
C GLU A 68 -13.84 0.94 2.98
N ALA A 69 -14.19 2.21 3.15
CA ALA A 69 -15.45 2.76 2.67
C ALA A 69 -15.54 2.72 1.14
N LEU A 70 -14.47 3.12 0.44
CA LEU A 70 -14.44 3.12 -1.02
C LEU A 70 -14.53 1.70 -1.60
N VAL A 71 -13.78 0.73 -1.06
CA VAL A 71 -13.86 -0.67 -1.46
C VAL A 71 -15.28 -1.22 -1.24
N THR A 72 -15.86 -0.97 -0.07
CA THR A 72 -17.22 -1.44 0.25
C THR A 72 -18.25 -0.87 -0.72
N LYS A 73 -18.16 0.42 -1.03
CA LYS A 73 -19.02 1.08 -2.02
C LYS A 73 -18.84 0.48 -3.41
N LEU A 74 -17.60 0.39 -3.89
CA LEU A 74 -17.30 -0.10 -5.24
C LEU A 74 -17.66 -1.57 -5.42
N ARG A 75 -17.62 -2.41 -4.38
CA ARG A 75 -18.11 -3.80 -4.47
C ARG A 75 -19.58 -3.89 -4.89
N VAL A 76 -20.40 -2.93 -4.48
CA VAL A 76 -21.82 -2.89 -4.82
C VAL A 76 -22.04 -2.17 -6.15
N GLU A 77 -21.42 -1.01 -6.32
CA GLU A 77 -21.70 -0.12 -7.45
C GLU A 77 -20.91 -0.48 -8.72
N GLN A 78 -19.64 -0.89 -8.55
CA GLN A 78 -18.70 -1.14 -9.65
C GLN A 78 -17.71 -2.27 -9.29
N PRO A 79 -18.16 -3.52 -9.09
CA PRO A 79 -17.30 -4.61 -8.63
C PRO A 79 -16.11 -4.88 -9.56
N GLY A 80 -16.24 -4.55 -10.85
CA GLY A 80 -15.15 -4.62 -11.83
C GLY A 80 -13.96 -3.72 -11.49
N ALA A 81 -14.16 -2.61 -10.78
CA ALA A 81 -13.05 -1.73 -10.36
C ALA A 81 -12.19 -2.37 -9.25
N VAL A 82 -12.82 -3.02 -8.27
CA VAL A 82 -12.10 -3.74 -7.20
C VAL A 82 -11.35 -4.94 -7.78
N ALA A 83 -11.97 -5.66 -8.72
CA ALA A 83 -11.31 -6.77 -9.42
C ALA A 83 -10.11 -6.28 -10.25
N ALA A 84 -10.26 -5.20 -11.03
CA ALA A 84 -9.17 -4.63 -11.83
C ALA A 84 -8.02 -4.12 -10.95
N TRP A 85 -8.34 -3.53 -9.79
CA TRP A 85 -7.34 -3.09 -8.82
C TRP A 85 -6.53 -4.26 -8.25
N ALA A 86 -7.22 -5.33 -7.82
CA ALA A 86 -6.54 -6.54 -7.34
C ALA A 86 -5.73 -7.23 -8.46
N ASP A 87 -6.24 -7.29 -9.69
CA ASP A 87 -5.54 -7.87 -10.85
C ASP A 87 -4.26 -7.08 -11.18
N ALA A 88 -4.28 -5.75 -11.05
CA ALA A 88 -3.10 -4.92 -11.23
C ALA A 88 -2.01 -5.24 -10.18
N HIS A 89 -2.38 -5.45 -8.93
CA HIS A 89 -1.44 -5.89 -7.88
C HIS A 89 -0.88 -7.29 -8.13
N VAL A 90 -1.71 -8.25 -8.54
CA VAL A 90 -1.25 -9.59 -8.93
C VAL A 90 -0.26 -9.53 -10.10
N ALA A 91 -0.52 -8.69 -11.11
CA ALA A 91 0.38 -8.48 -12.23
C ALA A 91 1.72 -7.84 -11.79
N PHE A 92 1.65 -6.85 -10.89
CA PHE A 92 2.83 -6.22 -10.30
C PHE A 92 3.70 -7.25 -9.56
N LEU A 93 3.10 -8.08 -8.71
CA LEU A 93 3.81 -9.11 -7.94
C LEU A 93 4.40 -10.21 -8.83
N ALA A 94 3.68 -10.62 -9.88
CA ALA A 94 4.19 -11.58 -10.85
C ALA A 94 5.45 -11.04 -11.56
N ALA A 95 5.45 -9.76 -11.94
CA ALA A 95 6.60 -9.11 -12.56
C ALA A 95 7.77 -8.93 -11.58
N PHE A 96 7.50 -8.60 -10.31
CA PHE A 96 8.51 -8.58 -9.25
C PHE A 96 9.16 -9.96 -9.08
N ARG A 97 8.35 -11.01 -8.95
CA ARG A 97 8.82 -12.38 -8.77
C ARG A 97 9.69 -12.87 -9.94
N ALA A 98 9.36 -12.49 -11.17
CA ALA A 98 10.16 -12.81 -12.34
C ALA A 98 11.58 -12.22 -12.30
N LYS A 99 11.81 -11.18 -11.47
CA LYS A 99 13.12 -10.52 -11.28
C LYS A 99 13.85 -10.96 -10.01
N ALA A 100 13.14 -11.53 -9.03
CA ALA A 100 13.68 -11.93 -7.72
C ALA A 100 14.44 -13.27 -7.78
N TYR A 101 15.45 -13.38 -8.65
CA TYR A 101 16.28 -14.58 -8.80
C TYR A 101 16.97 -14.91 -7.46
N ASP A 102 16.68 -16.10 -6.91
CA ASP A 102 17.33 -16.73 -5.76
C ASP A 102 17.03 -16.18 -4.34
N ASN A 103 16.24 -15.12 -4.18
CA ASN A 103 15.82 -14.66 -2.84
C ASN A 103 14.54 -15.36 -2.37
N LEU A 104 14.70 -16.49 -1.68
CA LEU A 104 13.58 -17.32 -1.19
C LEU A 104 12.59 -16.54 -0.29
N THR A 105 13.07 -15.56 0.47
CA THR A 105 12.20 -14.76 1.36
C THR A 105 11.34 -13.79 0.57
N GLU A 106 11.92 -13.05 -0.38
CA GLU A 106 11.16 -12.14 -1.25
C GLU A 106 10.12 -12.88 -2.07
N ILE A 107 10.47 -14.05 -2.61
CA ILE A 107 9.54 -14.91 -3.34
C ILE A 107 8.39 -15.37 -2.42
N PHE A 108 8.71 -15.82 -1.21
CA PHE A 108 7.70 -16.26 -0.24
C PHE A 108 6.73 -15.15 0.15
N VAL A 109 7.25 -13.94 0.39
CA VAL A 109 6.43 -12.76 0.72
C VAL A 109 5.56 -12.36 -0.47
N ALA A 110 6.11 -12.34 -1.69
CA ALA A 110 5.36 -12.03 -2.89
C ALA A 110 4.22 -13.05 -3.15
N ASP A 111 4.47 -14.35 -2.91
CA ASP A 111 3.45 -15.40 -3.06
C ASP A 111 2.30 -15.22 -2.03
N GLN A 112 2.62 -14.86 -0.78
CA GLN A 112 1.60 -14.57 0.24
C GLN A 112 0.75 -13.34 -0.10
N GLU A 113 1.40 -12.26 -0.56
CA GLU A 113 0.70 -11.04 -0.94
C GLU A 113 -0.18 -11.27 -2.17
N GLN A 114 0.31 -12.04 -3.15
CA GLN A 114 -0.48 -12.38 -4.33
C GLN A 114 -1.76 -13.14 -3.93
N GLN A 115 -1.64 -14.11 -3.01
CA GLN A 115 -2.80 -14.81 -2.47
C GLN A 115 -3.76 -13.87 -1.72
N ALA A 116 -3.23 -12.91 -0.96
CA ALA A 116 -4.06 -11.92 -0.26
C ALA A 116 -4.82 -11.01 -1.23
N TRP A 117 -4.23 -10.64 -2.36
CA TRP A 117 -4.90 -9.86 -3.40
C TRP A 117 -5.99 -10.65 -4.12
N GLU A 118 -5.79 -11.95 -4.35
CA GLU A 118 -6.87 -12.83 -4.84
C GLU A 118 -8.05 -12.89 -3.85
N GLN A 119 -7.78 -12.86 -2.54
CA GLN A 119 -8.84 -12.77 -1.52
C GLN A 119 -9.58 -11.41 -1.57
N VAL A 120 -8.90 -10.31 -1.94
CA VAL A 120 -9.57 -9.01 -2.16
C VAL A 120 -10.54 -9.10 -3.34
N LYS A 121 -10.10 -9.70 -4.44
CA LYS A 121 -10.90 -9.95 -5.65
C LYS A 121 -12.12 -10.82 -5.37
N GLN A 122 -11.98 -11.83 -4.52
CA GLN A 122 -13.05 -12.75 -4.12
C GLN A 122 -14.03 -12.15 -3.09
N GLY A 123 -13.74 -10.96 -2.56
CA GLY A 123 -14.61 -10.30 -1.59
C GLY A 123 -14.25 -10.58 -0.12
N GLU A 124 -13.27 -11.43 0.15
CA GLU A 124 -12.92 -11.93 1.48
C GLU A 124 -12.12 -10.93 2.33
N LYS A 125 -11.28 -10.11 1.68
CA LYS A 125 -10.50 -9.03 2.30
C LYS A 125 -10.82 -7.68 1.69
N LEU A 126 -10.77 -6.58 2.44
CA LEU A 126 -11.01 -5.25 1.86
C LEU A 126 -9.80 -4.76 1.04
N PHE A 127 -8.59 -4.92 1.57
CA PHE A 127 -7.33 -4.58 0.91
C PHE A 127 -6.19 -5.38 1.57
N VAL A 128 -4.97 -5.24 1.05
CA VAL A 128 -3.75 -5.85 1.59
C VAL A 128 -2.85 -4.75 2.14
N GLU A 129 -2.34 -4.92 3.36
CA GLU A 129 -1.22 -4.12 3.85
C GLU A 129 0.08 -4.70 3.28
N GLU A 130 0.69 -4.00 2.32
CA GLU A 130 1.82 -4.52 1.54
C GLU A 130 3.14 -4.45 2.31
N ASN A 131 4.02 -5.42 2.04
CA ASN A 131 5.35 -5.48 2.61
C ASN A 131 6.36 -4.71 1.75
N GLY A 132 6.43 -3.40 1.98
CA GLY A 132 7.42 -2.53 1.32
C GLY A 132 8.88 -2.78 1.71
N PHE A 133 9.17 -3.70 2.63
CA PHE A 133 10.55 -4.08 3.00
C PHE A 133 11.13 -5.12 2.04
N TYR A 134 10.35 -6.17 1.71
CA TYR A 134 10.79 -7.24 0.81
C TYR A 134 10.39 -7.00 -0.64
N ILE A 135 9.34 -6.24 -0.91
CA ILE A 135 8.85 -6.02 -2.26
C ILE A 135 9.21 -4.60 -2.69
N THR A 136 10.22 -4.50 -3.56
CA THR A 136 10.66 -3.22 -4.10
C THR A 136 9.75 -2.77 -5.24
N ILE A 137 9.42 -1.47 -5.27
CA ILE A 137 8.52 -0.92 -6.26
C ILE A 137 9.26 -0.51 -7.53
N ASP A 138 9.02 -1.25 -8.61
CA ASP A 138 9.32 -0.79 -9.97
C ASP A 138 8.37 0.36 -10.34
N ARG A 139 8.89 1.59 -10.29
CA ARG A 139 8.09 2.82 -10.48
C ARG A 139 7.48 2.91 -11.88
N GLU A 140 8.17 2.41 -12.90
CA GLU A 140 7.66 2.47 -14.28
C GLU A 140 6.47 1.52 -14.44
N LEU A 141 6.64 0.28 -13.98
CA LEU A 141 5.56 -0.69 -13.99
C LEU A 141 4.37 -0.22 -13.15
N TYR A 142 4.63 0.29 -11.95
CA TYR A 142 3.59 0.78 -11.05
C TYR A 142 2.75 1.90 -11.68
N ARG A 143 3.40 2.90 -12.31
CA ARG A 143 2.69 3.95 -13.05
C ARG A 143 1.86 3.39 -14.20
N SER A 144 2.37 2.39 -14.92
CA SER A 144 1.64 1.81 -16.03
C SER A 144 0.37 1.06 -15.59
N LEU A 145 0.39 0.45 -14.40
CA LEU A 145 -0.71 -0.33 -13.85
C LEU A 145 -1.75 0.55 -13.14
N PHE A 146 -1.30 1.54 -12.37
CA PHE A 146 -2.19 2.32 -11.47
C PHE A 146 -2.38 3.78 -11.89
N GLY A 147 -1.55 4.28 -12.80
CA GLY A 147 -1.63 5.66 -13.29
C GLY A 147 -1.23 6.74 -12.27
N ILE A 148 -0.50 6.37 -11.21
CA ILE A 148 0.06 7.27 -10.19
C ILE A 148 1.51 6.89 -9.87
N ASP A 149 2.22 7.80 -9.21
CA ASP A 149 3.49 7.49 -8.55
C ASP A 149 3.25 6.67 -7.27
N PRO A 150 4.14 5.71 -6.95
CA PRO A 150 4.05 4.87 -5.75
C PRO A 150 4.40 5.57 -4.45
#